data_AF-A0A171KPI7-F1
#
_entry.id   AF-A0A171KPI7-F1
#
_cell.length_a   1.000
_cell.length_b   1.000
_cell.length_c   1.000
_cell.angle_alpha   90.00
_cell.angle_beta   90.00
_cell.angle_gamma   90.00
#
_symmetry.space_group_name_H-M   'P 1'
#
loop_
_entity.id
_entity.type
_entity.pdbx_description
1 polymer ?
#
loop_
_entity_poly.entity_id
_entity_poly.type
_entity_poly.pdbx_seq_one_letter_code
_entity_poly.pdbx_strand_id
1 'polypeptide(L)' 'MPALIPRTYEQWHHCIVRECGIPLTTAFIAQRLATWRNPEAEETRRFRKRYGDAHWQAILAWFEQAAQEAQTENTQATPT' A
#
# COMPACT_ATOMS: atom_id res chain seq x y z
N MET A 1 -0.34 6.44 21.28
CA MET A 1 -0.53 7.64 20.44
C MET A 1 -1.51 7.26 19.34
N PRO A 2 -2.53 8.08 18.99
CA PRO A 2 -3.47 7.70 17.95
C PRO A 2 -2.70 7.59 16.64
N ALA A 3 -2.71 6.40 16.03
CA ALA A 3 -2.15 6.20 14.69
C ALA A 3 -2.88 7.16 13.76
N LEU A 4 -2.19 8.21 13.31
CA LEU A 4 -2.72 9.16 12.34
C LEU A 4 -3.12 8.35 11.12
N ILE A 5 -4.40 8.37 10.74
CA ILE A 5 -4.82 7.71 9.50
C ILE A 5 -4.13 8.47 8.37
N PRO A 6 -3.28 7.82 7.55
CA PRO A 6 -2.56 8.51 6.51
C PRO A 6 -3.55 9.12 5.52
N ARG A 7 -3.32 10.38 5.15
CA ARG A 7 -4.18 11.08 4.18
C ARG A 7 -3.51 11.26 2.83
N THR A 8 -2.21 10.98 2.74
CA THR A 8 -1.40 11.12 1.53
C THR A 8 -0.56 9.88 1.30
N TYR A 9 -0.12 9.69 0.05
CA TYR A 9 0.79 8.62 -0.33
C TYR A 9 2.06 8.61 0.53
N GLU A 10 2.71 9.77 0.70
CA GLU A 10 3.96 9.88 1.46
C GLU A 10 3.79 9.49 2.93
N GLN A 11 2.68 9.89 3.57
CA GLN A 11 2.37 9.51 4.95
C GLN A 11 2.15 8.01 5.07
N TRP A 12 1.41 7.42 4.13
CA TRP A 12 1.16 5.99 4.11
C TRP A 12 2.45 5.19 3.84
N HIS A 13 3.25 5.61 2.87
CA HIS A 13 4.51 4.96 2.50
C HIS A 13 5.51 5.03 3.67
N HIS A 14 5.67 6.21 4.29
CA HIS A 14 6.50 6.36 5.48
C HIS A 14 6.00 5.48 6.63
N CYS A 15 4.69 5.46 6.89
CA CYS A 15 4.11 4.64 7.94
C CYS A 15 4.41 3.15 7.72
N ILE A 16 4.16 2.62 6.52
CA ILE A 16 4.40 1.21 6.21
C ILE A 16 5.89 0.85 6.27
N VAL A 17 6.77 1.63 5.64
CA VAL A 17 8.18 1.28 5.49
C VAL A 17 8.98 1.60 6.75
N ARG A 18 8.72 2.75 7.39
CA ARG A 18 9.51 3.26 8.51
C ARG A 18 8.91 2.93 9.86
N GLU A 19 7.60 3.14 10.03
CA GLU A 19 6.96 2.89 11.33
C GLU A 19 6.58 1.42 11.52
N CYS A 20 6.02 0.78 10.50
CA CYS A 20 5.68 -0.63 10.54
C CYS A 20 6.85 -1.54 10.14
N GLY A 21 7.90 -1.00 9.52
CA GLY A 21 9.07 -1.77 9.09
C GLY A 21 8.77 -2.78 7.97
N ILE A 22 7.71 -2.57 7.20
CA ILE A 22 7.26 -3.48 6.15
C ILE A 22 7.86 -3.02 4.81
N PRO A 23 8.76 -3.80 4.19
CA PRO A 23 9.31 -3.45 2.89
C PRO A 23 8.26 -3.64 1.79
N LEU A 24 8.03 -2.58 1.00
CA LEU A 24 7.10 -2.55 -0.14
C LEU A 24 7.73 -3.20 -1.38
N THR A 25 8.06 -4.49 -1.28
CA THR A 25 8.55 -5.25 -2.43
C THR A 25 7.43 -5.52 -3.43
N THR A 26 7.77 -5.69 -4.71
CA THR A 26 6.79 -6.00 -5.77
C THR A 26 5.93 -7.22 -5.43
N ALA A 27 6.53 -8.26 -4.83
CA ALA A 27 5.82 -9.46 -4.40
C ALA A 27 4.83 -9.19 -3.26
N PHE A 28 5.25 -8.42 -2.25
CA PHE A 28 4.38 -8.04 -1.14
C PHE A 28 3.19 -7.21 -1.63
N ILE A 29 3.45 -6.21 -2.48
CA ILE A 29 2.43 -5.33 -3.05
C ILE A 29 1.43 -6.14 -3.87
N ALA A 30 1.90 -7.04 -4.75
CA ALA A 30 1.03 -7.87 -5.58
C ALA A 30 0.11 -8.77 -4.73
N GLN A 31 0.65 -9.40 -3.69
CA GLN A 31 -0.13 -10.22 -2.76
C GLN A 31 -1.18 -9.40 -2.01
N ARG A 32 -0.81 -8.19 -1.55
CA ARG A 32 -1.74 -7.29 -0.88
C ARG A 32 -2.84 -6.82 -1.82
N LEU A 33 -2.50 -6.33 -3.02
CA LEU A 33 -3.48 -5.88 -4.01
C LEU A 33 -4.48 -6.99 -4.37
N ALA A 34 -4.05 -8.25 -4.50
CA ALA A 34 -4.97 -9.36 -4.76
C ALA A 34 -6.02 -9.53 -3.65
N THR A 35 -5.64 -9.33 -2.39
CA THR A 35 -6.55 -9.38 -1.25
C THR A 35 -7.50 -8.18 -1.23
N TRP A 36 -6.94 -6.97 -1.36
CA TRP A 36 -7.69 -5.72 -1.30
C TRP A 36 -8.67 -5.53 -2.46
N ARG A 37 -8.34 -6.06 -3.65
CA ARG A 37 -9.23 -6.04 -4.83
C ARG A 37 -10.36 -7.06 -4.73
N ASN A 38 -10.31 -8.00 -3.80
CA ASN A 38 -11.41 -8.92 -3.55
C ASN A 38 -12.38 -8.30 -2.52
N PRO A 39 -13.56 -7.79 -2.95
CA PRO A 39 -14.54 -7.20 -2.05
C PRO A 39 -15.19 -8.23 -1.12
N GLU A 40 -15.12 -9.53 -1.45
CA GLU A 40 -15.64 -10.62 -0.64
C GLU A 40 -14.63 -11.14 0.39
N ALA A 41 -13.38 -10.66 0.35
CA ALA A 41 -12.42 -10.96 1.41
C ALA A 41 -12.87 -10.33 2.73
N GLU A 42 -12.84 -11.11 3.80
CA GLU A 42 -13.23 -10.65 5.13
C GLU A 42 -12.38 -9.45 5.59
N GLU A 43 -11.09 -9.46 5.28
CA GLU A 43 -10.15 -8.36 5.57
C GLU A 43 -10.59 -7.06 4.87
N THR A 44 -10.91 -7.14 3.57
CA THR A 44 -11.40 -6.00 2.77
C THR A 44 -12.71 -5.44 3.34
N ARG A 45 -13.68 -6.31 3.68
CA ARG A 45 -14.95 -5.87 4.28
C ARG A 45 -14.73 -5.18 5.63
N ARG A 46 -13.90 -5.76 6.50
CA ARG A 46 -13.59 -5.19 7.82
C ARG A 46 -12.93 -3.83 7.70
N PHE A 47 -11.98 -3.68 6.79
CA PHE A 47 -11.30 -2.41 6.57
C PHE A 47 -12.23 -1.34 6.03
N ARG A 48 -13.02 -1.66 4.99
CA ARG A 48 -14.02 -0.74 4.43
C ARG A 48 -15.02 -0.27 5.49
N LYS A 49 -15.47 -1.17 6.38
CA LYS A 49 -16.34 -0.81 7.51
C LYS A 49 -15.67 0.11 8.53
N ARG A 50 -14.36 -0.02 8.74
CA ARG A 50 -13.60 0.73 9.77
C ARG A 50 -13.11 2.10 9.29
N TYR A 51 -12.75 2.21 8.02
CA TYR A 51 -12.08 3.37 7.43
C TYR A 51 -12.87 4.03 6.29
N GLY A 52 -13.88 3.36 5.74
CA GLY A 52 -14.69 3.83 4.63
C GLY A 52 -14.11 3.48 3.26
N ASP A 53 -14.99 3.53 2.25
CA ASP A 53 -14.65 3.17 0.86
C ASP A 53 -13.64 4.12 0.23
N ALA A 54 -13.74 5.43 0.54
CA ALA A 54 -12.81 6.43 0.02
C ALA A 54 -11.37 6.16 0.45
N HIS A 55 -11.16 5.75 1.70
CA HIS A 55 -9.82 5.43 2.19
C HIS A 55 -9.31 4.10 1.62
N TRP A 56 -10.19 3.12 1.46
CA TRP A 56 -9.85 1.86 0.78
C TRP A 56 -9.40 2.08 -0.67
N GLN A 57 -10.09 2.94 -1.42
CA GLN A 57 -9.69 3.32 -2.78
C GLN A 57 -8.33 4.05 -2.81
N ALA A 58 -8.08 4.95 -1.84
CA ALA A 58 -6.80 5.61 -1.71
C ALA A 58 -5.65 4.61 -1.44
N ILE A 59 -5.85 3.65 -0.53
CA ILE A 59 -4.88 2.58 -0.23
C ILE A 59 -4.57 1.75 -1.49
N LEU A 60 -5.59 1.38 -2.28
CA LEU A 60 -5.40 0.66 -3.54
C LEU A 60 -4.52 1.47 -4.52
N ALA A 61 -4.85 2.75 -4.72
CA ALA A 61 -4.07 3.63 -5.59
C ALA A 61 -2.62 3.81 -5.10
N TRP A 62 -2.41 3.90 -3.79
CA TRP A 62 -1.07 4.00 -3.20
C TRP A 62 -0.26 2.72 -3.37
N PHE A 63 -0.87 1.54 -3.22
CA PHE A 63 -0.20 0.28 -3.52
C PHE A 63 0.16 0.17 -5.02
N GLU A 64 -0.71 0.64 -5.91
CA GLU A 64 -0.43 0.66 -7.35
C GLU A 64 0.72 1.61 -7.70
N GLN A 65 0.76 2.80 -7.10
CA GLN A 65 1.87 3.74 -7.25
C GLN A 65 3.18 3.15 -6.73
N ALA A 66 3.17 2.56 -5.51
CA ALA A 66 4.35 1.91 -4.94
C ALA A 66 4.84 0.74 -5.81
N ALA A 67 3.94 0.03 -6.50
CA ALA A 67 4.34 -1.03 -7.43
C ALA A 67 5.14 -0.47 -8.61
N GLN A 68 4.69 0.66 -9.18
CA GLN A 68 5.38 1.33 -10.29
C GLN A 68 6.75 1.86 -9.87
N GLU A 69 6.84 2.47 -8.68
CA GLU A 69 8.10 2.95 -8.11
C GLU A 69 9.08 1.79 -7.89
N ALA A 70 8.62 0.69 -7.28
CA ALA A 70 9.45 -0.50 -7.06
C ALA A 70 9.95 -1.15 -8.37
N GLN A 71 9.19 -1.07 -9.45
CA GLN A 71 9.62 -1.55 -10.77
C GLN A 71 10.63 -0.60 -11.44
N THR A 72 10.50 0.71 -11.20
CA THR A 72 11.41 1.74 -11.74
C THR A 72 12.76 1.70 -11.02
N GLU A 73 12.76 1.52 -9.69
CA GLU A 73 13.98 1.40 -8.89
C GLU A 73 14.82 0.18 -9.31
N ASN A 74 14.16 -0.93 -9.66
CA ASN A 74 14.83 -2.13 -10.18
C ASN A 74 15.42 -1.94 -11.59
N THR A 75 15.00 -0.89 -12.31
CA THR A 75 15.51 -0.53 -13.65
C THR A 75 16.67 0.47 -13.59
N GLN A 76 16.86 1.17 -12.47
CA GLN A 76 17.96 2.15 -12.30
C GLN A 76 19.23 1.55 -11.65
N ALA A 77 19.27 0.25 -11.38
CA ALA A 77 20.49 -0.43 -10.97
C ALA A 77 21.39 -0.77 -12.18
N THR A 78 22.29 0.18 -12.53
CA THR A 78 23.48 0.09 -13.43
C THR A 78 23.21 0.22 -14.95
N PRO A 79 23.91 1.13 -15.66
CA PRO A 79 25.34 0.99 -16.01
C PRO A 79 26.16 2.22 -15.54
N THR A 80 27.23 2.03 -14.74
CA THR A 80 28.65 2.06 -15.17
C THR A 80 28.96 3.14 -16.20
#